data_AF-A0A6P1M8S4-F1
#
_entry.id   AF-A0A6P1M8S4-F1
#
_cell.length_a   1.000
_cell.length_b   1.000
_cell.length_c   1.000
_cell.angle_alpha   90.00
_cell.angle_beta   90.00
_cell.angle_gamma   90.00
#
_symmetry.space_group_name_H-M   'P 1'
#
loop_
_entity.id
_entity.type
_entity.pdbx_description
1 polymer ?
#
loop_
_entity_poly.entity_id
_entity_poly.type
_entity_poly.pdbx_seq_one_letter_code
_entity_poly.pdbx_strand_id
1 'polypeptide(L)'
;MAFDPAKHHRRSIRLKGHDYSGGGLYFITLCAHREFIAAAGATCMSPVREIIAEEWMRCGEVRDDVFPGEFVVMPDHFHGLIKIRPGQSELGHVIGSFKAAVSRRIRGRGDSQVALSSDTAPNVRIWHRNYYEMIVRTPEAAENIRQYIRMNPWKCIQNFGNGLRGMGNPALWNAEKLGVLCSRVGAARMPPIPDAAVYLGGFHSPPEKQILEELLKRRAKIIICPAWDLGSIRATCMSPLQENRLLILEMKNRDGNLAAAEARNRFVIQNADRLYTPLITPGGMLDRLLREHG
;
A
#
# COMPACT_ATOMS: atom_id res chain seq x y z
N MET A 1 18.63 36.86 -10.11
CA MET A 1 17.60 37.41 -9.19
C MET A 1 18.07 37.17 -7.77
N ALA A 2 18.29 38.23 -7.00
CA ALA A 2 18.79 38.14 -5.63
C ALA A 2 17.71 37.57 -4.68
N PHE A 3 18.10 36.66 -3.80
CA PHE A 3 17.24 36.02 -2.81
C PHE A 3 16.76 37.06 -1.79
N ASP A 4 15.44 37.30 -1.72
CA ASP A 4 14.80 38.21 -0.76
C ASP A 4 14.29 37.43 0.47
N PRO A 5 14.95 37.54 1.64
CA PRO A 5 14.60 36.79 2.85
C PRO A 5 13.24 37.19 3.44
N ALA A 6 12.72 38.38 3.13
CA ALA A 6 11.43 38.85 3.63
C ALA A 6 10.24 38.20 2.89
N LYS A 7 10.43 37.84 1.62
CA LYS A 7 9.42 37.15 0.78
C LYS A 7 9.51 35.63 0.84
N HIS A 8 10.65 35.07 1.22
CA HIS A 8 10.87 33.63 1.33
C HIS A 8 10.87 33.16 2.79
N HIS A 9 9.72 33.28 3.45
CA HIS A 9 9.50 32.74 4.79
C HIS A 9 9.53 31.19 4.77
N ARG A 10 10.72 30.60 4.83
CA ARG A 10 10.91 29.18 5.09
C ARG A 10 10.63 28.92 6.57
N ARG A 11 9.36 28.65 6.92
CA ARG A 11 9.05 28.09 8.25
C ARG A 11 9.68 26.69 8.33
N SER A 12 10.82 26.61 9.00
CA SER A 12 11.51 25.36 9.27
C SER A 12 10.72 24.56 10.31
N ILE A 13 10.42 23.30 9.99
CA ILE A 13 9.82 22.33 10.92
C ILE A 13 10.94 21.66 11.77
N ARG A 14 12.21 21.92 11.45
CA ARG A 14 13.36 21.36 12.17
C ARG A 14 13.27 21.70 13.65
N LEU A 15 13.66 20.74 14.49
CA LEU A 15 13.71 20.93 15.93
C LEU A 15 14.69 22.06 16.24
N LYS A 16 14.19 23.17 16.80
CA LYS A 16 15.03 24.32 17.15
C LYS A 16 16.10 23.88 18.16
N GLY A 17 17.37 24.20 17.85
CA GLY A 17 18.51 23.91 18.71
C GLY A 17 19.13 22.51 18.56
N HIS A 18 18.64 21.68 17.62
CA HIS A 18 19.31 20.41 17.33
C HIS A 18 20.41 20.61 16.29
N ASP A 19 21.61 20.13 16.60
CA ASP A 19 22.72 20.08 15.66
C ASP A 19 22.61 18.85 14.77
N TYR A 20 22.21 19.07 13.52
CA TYR A 20 22.06 18.03 12.51
C TYR A 20 23.41 17.58 11.91
N SER A 21 24.54 18.19 12.31
CA SER A 21 25.88 17.79 11.88
C SER A 21 26.47 16.63 12.68
N GLY A 22 25.94 16.33 13.87
CA GLY A 22 26.41 15.26 14.75
C GLY A 22 26.00 13.84 14.35
N GLY A 23 25.41 13.67 13.16
CA GLY A 23 24.80 12.40 12.75
C GLY A 23 23.56 12.04 13.57
N GLY A 24 22.84 11.02 13.12
CA GLY A 24 21.62 10.56 13.77
C GLY A 24 20.85 9.54 12.94
N LEU A 25 19.85 8.92 13.57
CA LEU A 25 18.83 8.15 12.89
C LEU A 25 17.59 9.02 12.75
N TYR A 26 17.04 9.11 11.55
CA TYR A 26 15.90 9.96 11.23
C TYR A 26 14.80 9.14 10.60
N PHE A 27 13.58 9.34 11.07
CA PHE A 27 12.37 8.91 10.39
C PHE A 27 11.83 10.08 9.57
N ILE A 28 11.63 9.87 8.27
CA ILE A 28 11.14 10.90 7.36
C ILE A 28 9.79 10.55 6.76
N THR A 29 9.02 11.59 6.43
CA THR A 29 7.81 11.49 5.62
C THR A 29 7.85 12.50 4.49
N LEU A 30 7.74 12.02 3.24
CA LEU A 30 7.65 12.85 2.04
C LEU A 30 6.24 12.73 1.46
N CYS A 31 5.50 13.83 1.36
CA CYS A 31 4.16 13.81 0.77
C CYS A 31 4.22 14.04 -0.75
N ALA A 32 3.39 13.31 -1.49
CA ALA A 32 3.15 13.53 -2.89
C ALA A 32 1.98 14.50 -3.10
N HIS A 33 2.04 15.26 -4.19
CA HIS A 33 0.97 16.16 -4.62
C HIS A 33 -0.21 15.38 -5.19
N ARG A 34 -1.44 15.84 -4.94
CA ARG A 34 -2.67 15.18 -5.40
C ARG A 34 -2.73 15.04 -6.92
N GLU A 35 -2.21 16.03 -7.64
CA GLU A 35 -2.15 16.03 -9.10
C GLU A 35 -1.25 14.90 -9.63
N PHE A 36 -0.14 14.60 -8.94
CA PHE A 36 0.74 13.49 -9.28
C PHE A 36 0.07 12.15 -9.01
N ILE A 37 -0.62 12.01 -7.88
CA ILE A 37 -1.36 10.79 -7.52
C ILE A 37 -2.43 10.49 -8.58
N ALA A 38 -3.19 11.52 -8.99
CA ALA A 38 -4.22 11.40 -10.00
C ALA A 38 -3.64 11.00 -11.36
N ALA A 39 -2.52 11.60 -11.76
CA ALA A 39 -1.89 11.33 -13.05
C ALA A 39 -1.21 9.95 -13.10
N ALA A 40 -0.55 9.52 -12.02
CA ALA A 40 0.08 8.20 -11.96
C ALA A 40 -0.94 7.04 -12.04
N GLY A 41 -2.20 7.29 -11.67
CA GLY A 41 -3.25 6.28 -11.68
C GLY A 41 -2.92 5.03 -10.83
N ALA A 42 -3.82 4.04 -10.84
CA ALA A 42 -3.58 2.76 -10.16
C ALA A 42 -2.49 1.91 -10.84
N THR A 43 -2.18 2.18 -12.11
CA THR A 43 -1.37 1.30 -12.97
C THR A 43 0.10 1.72 -13.05
N CYS A 44 0.45 3.01 -12.90
CA CYS A 44 1.87 3.45 -12.92
C CYS A 44 2.56 3.39 -11.55
N MET A 45 1.95 2.76 -10.54
CA MET A 45 2.60 2.64 -9.24
C MET A 45 3.84 1.73 -9.27
N SER A 46 3.92 0.69 -10.12
CA SER A 46 5.11 -0.19 -10.13
C SER A 46 6.38 0.52 -10.58
N PRO A 47 6.43 1.17 -11.78
CA PRO A 47 7.67 1.80 -12.24
C PRO A 47 8.10 2.98 -11.36
N VAL A 48 7.14 3.76 -10.85
CA VAL A 48 7.43 4.86 -9.92
C VAL A 48 7.97 4.35 -8.59
N ARG A 49 7.38 3.27 -8.05
CA ARG A 49 7.87 2.63 -6.81
C ARG A 49 9.27 2.06 -6.98
N GLU A 50 9.56 1.42 -8.10
CA GLU A 50 10.89 0.90 -8.43
C GLU A 50 11.92 2.03 -8.47
N ILE A 51 11.62 3.14 -9.16
CA ILE A 51 12.50 4.32 -9.19
C ILE A 51 12.73 4.88 -7.78
N ILE A 52 11.67 5.01 -6.97
CA ILE A 52 11.77 5.51 -5.60
C ILE A 52 12.65 4.58 -4.75
N ALA A 53 12.45 3.26 -4.86
CA ALA A 53 13.21 2.26 -4.13
C ALA A 53 14.70 2.26 -4.53
N GLU A 54 14.98 2.25 -5.83
CA GLU A 54 16.34 2.30 -6.36
C GLU A 54 17.06 3.57 -5.92
N GLU A 55 16.45 4.75 -6.08
CA GLU A 55 17.05 6.02 -5.69
C GLU A 55 17.19 6.15 -4.16
N TRP A 56 16.35 5.47 -3.38
CA TRP A 56 16.46 5.44 -1.93
C TRP A 56 17.70 4.66 -1.51
N MET A 57 17.89 3.46 -2.06
CA MET A 57 19.09 2.65 -1.81
C MET A 57 20.36 3.35 -2.31
N ARG A 58 20.29 4.00 -3.47
CA ARG A 58 21.38 4.77 -4.06
C ARG A 58 21.86 5.92 -3.17
N CYS A 59 21.05 6.40 -2.23
CA CYS A 59 21.49 7.40 -1.26
C CYS A 59 22.73 6.96 -0.48
N GLY A 60 22.84 5.67 -0.13
CA GLY A 60 24.00 5.10 0.55
C GLY A 60 25.10 4.59 -0.36
N GLU A 61 24.83 4.40 -1.65
CA GLU A 61 25.87 4.06 -2.65
C GLU A 61 26.73 5.27 -3.03
N VAL A 62 26.13 6.47 -3.02
CA VAL A 62 26.81 7.71 -3.44
C VAL A 62 27.39 8.51 -2.27
N ARG A 63 27.13 8.09 -1.02
CA ARG A 63 27.58 8.77 0.20
C ARG A 63 27.91 7.74 1.27
N ASP A 64 29.18 7.63 1.63
CA ASP A 64 29.65 6.67 2.63
C ASP A 64 29.14 6.95 4.05
N ASP A 65 28.69 8.18 4.33
CA ASP A 65 28.14 8.60 5.62
C ASP A 65 26.61 8.47 5.69
N VAL A 66 25.94 7.98 4.65
CA VAL A 66 24.48 7.83 4.58
C VAL A 66 24.08 6.36 4.47
N PHE A 67 23.15 5.95 5.32
CA PHE A 67 22.66 4.57 5.42
C PHE A 67 21.12 4.58 5.32
N PRO A 68 20.56 4.42 4.12
CA PRO A 68 19.12 4.22 3.96
C PRO A 68 18.71 2.90 4.63
N GLY A 69 17.69 2.96 5.47
CA GLY A 69 17.09 1.82 6.16
C GLY A 69 15.71 1.49 5.59
N GLU A 70 14.85 0.87 6.40
CA GLU A 70 13.50 0.49 5.98
C GLU A 70 12.70 1.67 5.44
N PHE A 71 11.90 1.40 4.42
CA PHE A 71 11.02 2.38 3.80
C PHE A 71 9.72 1.74 3.30
N VAL A 72 8.73 2.58 3.02
CA VAL A 72 7.49 2.19 2.36
C VAL A 72 7.03 3.32 1.43
N VAL A 73 6.61 2.93 0.23
CA VAL A 73 6.06 3.85 -0.78
C VAL A 73 4.55 3.70 -0.83
N MET A 74 3.83 4.64 -0.21
CA MET A 74 2.38 4.74 -0.26
C MET A 74 1.96 5.61 -1.46
N PRO A 75 0.69 5.54 -1.90
CA PRO A 75 0.22 6.34 -3.04
C PRO A 75 0.42 7.85 -2.85
N ASP A 76 0.20 8.35 -1.65
CA ASP A 76 0.21 9.77 -1.30
C ASP A 76 1.44 10.21 -0.50
N HIS A 77 2.24 9.28 0.01
CA HIS A 77 3.43 9.61 0.78
C HIS A 77 4.49 8.49 0.77
N PHE A 78 5.70 8.86 1.11
CA PHE A 78 6.83 7.96 1.34
C PHE A 78 7.26 8.09 2.79
N HIS A 79 7.50 6.95 3.44
CA HIS A 79 8.15 6.89 4.75
C HIS A 79 9.49 6.18 4.62
N GLY A 80 10.51 6.68 5.32
CA GLY A 80 11.83 6.06 5.34
C GLY A 80 12.57 6.28 6.66
N LEU A 81 13.38 5.31 7.05
CA LEU A 81 14.41 5.45 8.08
C LEU A 81 15.75 5.69 7.41
N ILE A 82 16.48 6.71 7.84
CA ILE A 82 17.81 7.00 7.30
C ILE A 82 18.77 7.34 8.44
N LYS A 83 19.90 6.65 8.48
CA LYS A 83 20.99 6.95 9.40
C LYS A 83 22.04 7.77 8.67
N ILE A 84 22.47 8.86 9.28
CA ILE A 84 23.56 9.69 8.79
C ILE A 84 24.63 9.69 9.87
N ARG A 85 25.87 9.35 9.51
CA ARG A 85 27.01 9.48 10.41
C ARG A 85 27.50 10.93 10.43
N PRO A 86 28.17 11.38 11.52
CA PRO A 86 28.88 12.65 11.48
C PRO A 86 29.78 12.70 10.25
N GLY A 87 29.70 13.77 9.48
CA GLY A 87 30.33 13.82 8.16
C GLY A 87 29.93 15.06 7.37
N GLN A 88 29.93 14.91 6.04
CA GLN A 88 29.62 16.00 5.11
C GLN A 88 28.14 16.03 4.72
N SER A 89 27.42 14.92 4.94
CA SER A 89 26.02 14.80 4.56
C SER A 89 25.09 15.42 5.60
N GLU A 90 24.31 16.41 5.16
CA GLU A 90 23.16 16.88 5.91
C GLU A 90 21.86 16.22 5.42
N LEU A 91 20.98 15.86 6.35
CA LEU A 91 19.68 15.25 6.03
C LEU A 91 18.91 16.03 4.94
N GLY A 92 18.84 17.36 5.06
CA GLY A 92 18.14 18.18 4.09
C GLY A 92 18.72 18.10 2.66
N HIS A 93 20.04 17.99 2.54
CA HIS A 93 20.71 17.86 1.24
C HIS A 93 20.50 16.45 0.67
N VAL A 94 20.58 15.41 1.50
CA VAL A 94 20.29 14.03 1.10
C VAL A 94 18.86 13.92 0.56
N ILE A 95 17.87 14.41 1.31
CA ILE A 95 16.45 14.37 0.90
C ILE A 95 16.18 15.25 -0.33
N GLY A 96 16.81 16.42 -0.42
CA GLY A 96 16.73 17.27 -1.61
C GLY A 96 17.25 16.56 -2.87
N SER A 97 18.40 15.91 -2.76
CA SER A 97 19.02 15.14 -3.85
C SER A 97 18.15 13.95 -4.26
N PHE A 98 17.65 13.19 -3.28
CA PHE A 98 16.75 12.06 -3.50
C PHE A 98 15.49 12.48 -4.28
N LYS A 99 14.78 13.50 -3.80
CA LYS A 99 13.57 14.03 -4.47
C LYS A 99 13.87 14.47 -5.90
N ALA A 100 15.01 15.15 -6.12
CA ALA A 100 15.42 15.61 -7.43
C ALA A 100 15.74 14.46 -8.38
N ALA A 101 16.45 13.44 -7.90
CA ALA A 101 16.84 12.27 -8.69
C ALA A 101 15.60 11.44 -9.10
N VAL A 102 14.71 11.13 -8.16
CA VAL A 102 13.43 10.47 -8.45
C VAL A 102 12.64 11.27 -9.49
N SER A 103 12.50 12.58 -9.27
CA SER A 103 11.73 13.43 -10.17
C SER A 103 12.32 13.46 -11.58
N ARG A 104 13.66 13.45 -11.69
CA ARG A 104 14.35 13.41 -12.98
C ARG A 104 14.14 12.07 -13.69
N ARG A 105 14.24 10.95 -12.98
CA ARG A 105 14.05 9.61 -13.56
C ARG A 105 12.61 9.36 -14.01
N ILE A 106 11.63 9.78 -13.21
CA ILE A 106 10.20 9.70 -13.58
C ILE A 106 9.94 10.51 -14.86
N ARG A 107 10.51 11.72 -14.97
CA ARG A 107 10.38 12.55 -16.18
C ARG A 107 11.17 12.00 -17.38
N GLY A 108 12.35 11.44 -17.14
CA GLY A 108 13.28 10.99 -18.20
C GLY A 108 12.92 9.65 -18.83
N ARG A 109 12.14 8.79 -18.17
CA ARG A 109 11.74 7.48 -18.72
C ARG A 109 10.72 7.55 -19.86
N GLY A 110 10.04 8.68 -20.09
CA GLY A 110 8.96 8.72 -21.09
C GLY A 110 7.72 7.87 -20.74
N ASP A 111 7.76 7.03 -19.71
CA ASP A 111 6.65 6.24 -19.10
C ASP A 111 5.53 7.08 -18.48
N SER A 112 5.56 8.37 -18.78
CA SER A 112 4.42 9.22 -18.58
C SER A 112 3.45 8.96 -19.75
N GLN A 113 2.52 8.03 -19.57
CA GLN A 113 1.12 8.35 -19.88
C GLN A 113 0.59 9.53 -19.01
N VAL A 114 1.45 10.07 -18.13
CA VAL A 114 1.43 11.40 -17.52
C VAL A 114 1.99 12.52 -18.45
N ALA A 115 2.40 12.20 -19.68
CA ALA A 115 2.95 13.16 -20.66
C ALA A 115 2.35 12.99 -22.07
N LEU A 116 1.46 12.02 -22.29
CA LEU A 116 0.84 11.76 -23.59
C LEU A 116 -0.65 11.38 -23.50
N SER A 117 -1.40 12.03 -22.62
CA SER A 117 -2.85 12.14 -22.82
C SER A 117 -3.37 13.48 -22.29
N SER A 118 -3.99 14.25 -23.19
CA SER A 118 -4.55 15.59 -23.03
C SER A 118 -3.55 16.75 -23.05
N ASP A 119 -3.98 17.83 -23.72
CA ASP A 119 -3.39 19.16 -23.86
C ASP A 119 -3.15 19.92 -22.52
N THR A 120 -2.88 19.21 -21.42
CA THR A 120 -2.80 19.79 -20.07
C THR A 120 -1.55 19.31 -19.32
N ALA A 121 -0.49 20.12 -19.44
CA ALA A 121 0.58 20.37 -18.48
C ALA A 121 1.78 19.38 -18.37
N PRO A 122 2.93 19.69 -19.03
CA PRO A 122 4.22 19.03 -18.79
C PRO A 122 4.89 19.36 -17.44
N ASN A 123 4.13 19.64 -16.36
CA ASN A 123 4.68 20.20 -15.13
C ASN A 123 3.99 19.77 -13.83
N VAL A 124 3.55 18.51 -13.76
CA VAL A 124 2.96 17.96 -12.52
C VAL A 124 4.02 17.93 -11.41
N ARG A 125 3.74 18.63 -10.30
CA ARG A 125 4.59 18.59 -9.11
C ARG A 125 4.45 17.21 -8.47
N ILE A 126 5.57 16.54 -8.22
CA ILE A 126 5.57 15.19 -7.61
C ILE A 126 5.49 15.31 -6.09
N TRP A 127 6.39 16.09 -5.49
CA TRP A 127 6.56 16.18 -4.04
C TRP A 127 6.09 17.52 -3.49
N HIS A 128 5.52 17.51 -2.28
CA HIS A 128 5.40 18.72 -1.48
C HIS A 128 6.77 19.36 -1.23
N ARG A 129 6.83 20.68 -1.08
CA ARG A 129 8.12 21.40 -0.91
C ARG A 129 8.89 20.92 0.34
N ASN A 130 8.20 20.83 1.47
CA ASN A 130 8.76 20.38 2.75
C ASN A 130 8.62 18.86 2.93
N TYR A 131 9.29 18.37 3.96
CA TYR A 131 9.15 17.01 4.45
C TYR A 131 9.08 17.02 5.97
N TYR A 132 8.50 15.97 6.55
CA TYR A 132 8.51 15.78 8.00
C TYR A 132 9.68 14.89 8.38
N GLU A 133 10.30 15.20 9.51
CA GLU A 133 11.41 14.43 10.07
C GLU A 133 11.22 14.28 11.58
N MET A 134 11.64 13.15 12.12
CA MET A 134 11.69 12.88 13.54
C MET A 134 13.03 12.21 13.85
N ILE A 135 13.76 12.76 14.83
CA ILE A 135 15.01 12.17 15.31
C ILE A 135 14.66 10.94 16.16
N VAL A 136 15.21 9.79 15.79
CA VAL A 136 15.01 8.53 16.48
C VAL A 136 16.13 8.36 17.50
N ARG A 137 15.78 8.50 18.78
CA ARG A 137 16.77 8.60 19.87
C ARG A 137 17.05 7.29 20.58
N THR A 138 16.17 6.29 20.48
CA THR A 138 16.33 5.01 21.17
C THR A 138 16.17 3.81 20.24
N PRO A 139 16.79 2.66 20.54
CA PRO A 139 16.61 1.42 19.79
C PRO A 139 15.15 0.96 19.74
N GLU A 140 14.39 1.13 20.83
CA GLU A 140 12.97 0.74 20.91
C GLU A 140 12.12 1.61 19.98
N ALA A 141 12.40 2.93 19.95
CA ALA A 141 11.73 3.83 19.01
C ALA A 141 12.07 3.45 17.56
N ALA A 142 13.33 3.09 17.28
CA ALA A 142 13.73 2.62 15.96
C ALA A 142 12.96 1.35 15.57
N GLU A 143 12.87 0.37 16.46
CA GLU A 143 12.14 -0.88 16.19
C GLU A 143 10.64 -0.64 16.00
N ASN A 144 10.02 0.20 16.83
CA ASN A 144 8.62 0.60 16.66
C ASN A 144 8.37 1.29 15.32
N ILE A 145 9.31 2.11 14.84
CA ILE A 145 9.20 2.76 13.53
C ILE A 145 9.41 1.75 12.41
N ARG A 146 10.34 0.80 12.52
CA ARG A 146 10.50 -0.29 11.54
C ARG A 146 9.24 -1.11 11.44
N GLN A 147 8.68 -1.50 12.59
CA GLN A 147 7.40 -2.18 12.66
C GLN A 147 6.32 -1.31 12.04
N TYR A 148 6.25 0.00 12.36
CA TYR A 148 5.31 0.90 11.72
C TYR A 148 5.48 0.95 10.20
N ILE A 149 6.68 1.07 9.66
CA ILE A 149 6.94 1.08 8.20
C ILE A 149 6.51 -0.23 7.56
N ARG A 150 6.84 -1.36 8.19
CA ARG A 150 6.38 -2.70 7.79
C ARG A 150 4.86 -2.84 7.88
N MET A 151 4.23 -2.15 8.82
CA MET A 151 2.79 -2.19 9.12
C MET A 151 1.99 -1.04 8.48
N ASN A 152 2.62 -0.03 7.88
CA ASN A 152 1.93 1.15 7.35
C ASN A 152 1.08 0.83 6.13
N PRO A 153 1.49 -0.11 5.24
CA PRO A 153 0.58 -0.68 4.26
C PRO A 153 -0.72 -1.17 4.91
N TRP A 154 -0.69 -1.57 6.19
CA TRP A 154 -1.81 -2.03 7.03
C TRP A 154 -2.55 -0.96 7.86
N LYS A 155 -2.13 0.31 7.86
CA LYS A 155 -2.80 1.39 8.62
C LYS A 155 -3.55 2.42 7.76
N CYS A 156 -3.27 2.51 6.46
CA CYS A 156 -3.91 3.45 5.55
C CYS A 156 -5.30 2.96 5.08
N ILE A 157 -6.31 3.07 5.96
CA ILE A 157 -7.71 2.82 5.58
C ILE A 157 -8.25 4.08 4.89
N GLN A 158 -8.55 3.97 3.60
CA GLN A 158 -9.12 5.03 2.79
C GLN A 158 -10.61 4.78 2.56
N ASN A 159 -11.37 5.86 2.36
CA ASN A 159 -12.75 5.78 1.90
C ASN A 159 -12.74 5.72 0.38
N PHE A 160 -13.23 4.63 -0.17
CA PHE A 160 -13.41 4.46 -1.60
C PHE A 160 -14.91 4.65 -1.84
N GLY A 161 -15.31 5.47 -2.81
CA GLY A 161 -16.72 5.84 -3.04
C GLY A 161 -17.70 4.66 -2.90
N ASN A 162 -18.97 4.96 -2.57
CA ASN A 162 -20.01 4.00 -2.15
C ASN A 162 -20.00 3.62 -0.66
N GLY A 163 -19.26 4.38 0.17
CA GLY A 163 -19.28 4.21 1.63
C GLY A 163 -18.47 3.01 2.15
N LEU A 164 -17.65 2.40 1.28
CA LEU A 164 -16.73 1.33 1.64
C LEU A 164 -15.40 1.91 2.09
N ARG A 165 -14.87 1.35 3.18
CA ARG A 165 -13.54 1.69 3.69
C ARG A 165 -12.64 0.49 3.51
N GLY A 166 -11.36 0.71 3.25
CA GLY A 166 -10.42 -0.37 3.10
C GLY A 166 -9.04 0.13 2.70
N MET A 167 -8.23 -0.75 2.15
CA MET A 167 -6.80 -0.57 2.04
C MET A 167 -6.22 -1.25 0.83
N GLY A 168 -5.26 -0.61 0.16
CA GLY A 168 -4.67 -1.15 -1.06
C GLY A 168 -5.30 -0.50 -2.30
N ASN A 169 -5.52 -1.26 -3.36
CA ASN A 169 -5.90 -0.71 -4.66
C ASN A 169 -7.42 -0.60 -4.85
N PRO A 170 -8.04 0.59 -4.75
CA PRO A 170 -9.48 0.74 -4.95
C PRO A 170 -9.96 0.46 -6.36
N ALA A 171 -9.09 0.58 -7.38
CA ALA A 171 -9.48 0.33 -8.76
C ALA A 171 -9.92 -1.13 -8.97
N LEU A 172 -9.49 -2.06 -8.10
CA LEU A 172 -9.92 -3.45 -8.13
C LEU A 172 -11.43 -3.60 -7.91
N TRP A 173 -12.06 -2.68 -7.18
CA TRP A 173 -13.50 -2.74 -6.90
C TRP A 173 -14.35 -2.62 -8.16
N ASN A 174 -13.90 -1.83 -9.12
CA ASN A 174 -14.61 -1.54 -10.37
C ASN A 174 -14.38 -2.60 -11.46
N ALA A 175 -13.50 -3.57 -11.24
CA ALA A 175 -13.23 -4.66 -12.19
C ALA A 175 -14.26 -5.80 -12.03
N GLU A 176 -14.34 -6.70 -13.01
CA GLU A 176 -15.12 -7.94 -12.87
C GLU A 176 -14.53 -8.83 -11.76
N LYS A 177 -15.38 -9.30 -10.86
CA LYS A 177 -15.02 -10.01 -9.63
C LYS A 177 -15.58 -11.43 -9.64
N LEU A 178 -14.69 -12.41 -9.48
CA LEU A 178 -15.06 -13.78 -9.15
C LEU A 178 -15.09 -13.94 -7.62
N GLY A 179 -16.28 -14.13 -7.06
CA GLY A 179 -16.51 -14.37 -5.65
C GLY A 179 -16.08 -15.78 -5.24
N VAL A 180 -15.18 -15.89 -4.27
CA VAL A 180 -14.68 -17.17 -3.73
C VAL A 180 -15.32 -17.41 -2.38
N LEU A 181 -16.11 -18.49 -2.28
CA LEU A 181 -16.77 -18.90 -1.04
C LEU A 181 -16.69 -20.43 -0.88
N CYS A 182 -16.20 -20.88 0.27
CA CYS A 182 -16.20 -22.31 0.60
C CYS A 182 -16.81 -22.54 1.98
N SER A 183 -17.53 -23.65 2.12
CA SER A 183 -17.90 -24.20 3.43
C SER A 183 -16.67 -24.72 4.16
N ARG A 184 -16.70 -24.70 5.49
CA ARG A 184 -15.64 -25.27 6.33
C ARG A 184 -15.76 -26.79 6.32
N VAL A 185 -15.07 -27.42 5.37
CA VAL A 185 -14.95 -28.87 5.24
C VAL A 185 -13.51 -29.32 5.51
N GLY A 186 -13.33 -30.61 5.79
CA GLY A 186 -12.00 -31.23 5.95
C GLY A 186 -11.18 -31.23 4.66
N ALA A 187 -10.05 -31.93 4.64
CA ALA A 187 -9.20 -32.04 3.46
C ALA A 187 -10.00 -32.64 2.28
N ALA A 188 -10.28 -31.82 1.27
CA ALA A 188 -10.97 -32.20 0.05
C ALA A 188 -10.15 -31.73 -1.15
N ARG A 189 -10.21 -32.47 -2.26
CA ARG A 189 -9.51 -32.10 -3.49
C ARG A 189 -10.17 -30.85 -4.09
N MET A 190 -9.39 -29.78 -4.22
CA MET A 190 -9.85 -28.54 -4.85
C MET A 190 -9.92 -28.71 -6.37
N PRO A 191 -11.04 -28.37 -7.02
CA PRO A 191 -11.06 -28.21 -8.47
C PRO A 191 -10.18 -27.01 -8.90
N PRO A 192 -9.79 -26.94 -10.18
CA PRO A 192 -8.98 -25.84 -10.68
C PRO A 192 -9.71 -24.50 -10.52
N ILE A 193 -8.98 -23.50 -10.03
CA ILE A 193 -9.49 -22.14 -9.84
C ILE A 193 -9.65 -21.51 -11.24
N PRO A 194 -10.85 -21.04 -11.63
CA PRO A 194 -11.06 -20.34 -12.90
C PRO A 194 -10.26 -19.04 -12.97
N ASP A 195 -9.86 -18.66 -14.18
CA ASP A 195 -9.23 -17.35 -14.40
C ASP A 195 -10.27 -16.23 -14.25
N ALA A 196 -9.85 -15.15 -13.59
CA ALA A 196 -10.66 -13.96 -13.36
C ALA A 196 -9.80 -12.71 -13.29
N ALA A 197 -10.38 -11.55 -13.61
CA ALA A 197 -9.70 -10.27 -13.49
C ALA A 197 -9.37 -9.92 -12.03
N VAL A 198 -10.31 -10.18 -11.12
CA VAL A 198 -10.16 -9.99 -9.66
C VAL A 198 -10.89 -11.09 -8.90
N TYR A 199 -10.30 -11.57 -7.81
CA TYR A 199 -10.92 -12.54 -6.90
C TYR A 199 -11.40 -11.86 -5.62
N LEU A 200 -12.66 -12.03 -5.25
CA LEU A 200 -13.28 -11.43 -4.07
C LEU A 200 -13.62 -12.50 -3.03
N GLY A 201 -13.12 -12.40 -1.80
CA GLY A 201 -13.41 -13.42 -0.79
C GLY A 201 -13.01 -13.03 0.63
N GLY A 202 -13.46 -13.80 1.62
CA GLY A 202 -13.03 -13.61 3.01
C GLY A 202 -11.77 -14.39 3.37
N PHE A 203 -11.49 -15.49 2.68
CA PHE A 203 -10.30 -16.33 2.87
C PHE A 203 -10.05 -16.80 4.32
N HIS A 204 -11.12 -17.16 5.02
CA HIS A 204 -11.07 -17.55 6.43
C HIS A 204 -11.05 -19.06 6.63
N SER A 205 -11.82 -19.80 5.84
CA SER A 205 -11.90 -21.25 5.96
C SER A 205 -10.61 -21.92 5.46
N PRO A 206 -10.25 -23.12 5.95
CA PRO A 206 -9.06 -23.83 5.48
C PRO A 206 -9.01 -24.01 3.94
N PRO A 207 -10.12 -24.35 3.25
CA PRO A 207 -10.11 -24.41 1.79
C PRO A 207 -9.90 -23.04 1.14
N GLU A 208 -10.55 -21.98 1.62
CA GLU A 208 -10.32 -20.64 1.05
C GLU A 208 -8.87 -20.19 1.27
N LYS A 209 -8.22 -20.54 2.39
CA LYS A 209 -6.79 -20.23 2.61
C LYS A 209 -5.88 -20.91 1.59
N GLN A 210 -6.15 -22.16 1.23
CA GLN A 210 -5.42 -22.85 0.16
C GLN A 210 -5.62 -22.16 -1.20
N ILE A 211 -6.85 -21.70 -1.48
CA ILE A 211 -7.12 -20.90 -2.69
C ILE A 211 -6.33 -19.59 -2.66
N LEU A 212 -6.33 -18.87 -1.52
CA LEU A 212 -5.57 -17.63 -1.36
C LEU A 212 -4.07 -17.85 -1.64
N GLU A 213 -3.46 -18.89 -1.06
CA GLU A 213 -2.06 -19.22 -1.30
C GLU A 213 -1.75 -19.46 -2.78
N GLU A 214 -2.61 -20.17 -3.48
CA GLU A 214 -2.48 -20.44 -4.92
C GLU A 214 -2.64 -19.15 -5.75
N LEU A 215 -3.63 -18.32 -5.44
CA LEU A 215 -3.83 -17.01 -6.09
C LEU A 215 -2.64 -16.08 -5.89
N LEU A 216 -2.04 -16.10 -4.70
CA LEU A 216 -0.85 -15.32 -4.38
C LEU A 216 0.36 -15.77 -5.20
N LYS A 217 0.56 -17.08 -5.37
CA LYS A 217 1.61 -17.64 -6.24
C LYS A 217 1.43 -17.22 -7.71
N ARG A 218 0.17 -17.18 -8.18
CA ARG A 218 -0.19 -16.72 -9.53
C ARG A 218 -0.09 -15.21 -9.72
N ARG A 219 0.27 -14.45 -8.68
CA ARG A 219 0.27 -12.97 -8.68
C ARG A 219 -1.10 -12.40 -9.10
N ALA A 220 -2.20 -13.04 -8.71
CA ALA A 220 -3.55 -12.60 -9.05
C ALA A 220 -3.94 -11.28 -8.34
N LYS A 221 -4.97 -10.58 -8.84
CA LYS A 221 -5.55 -9.42 -8.15
C LYS A 221 -6.65 -9.89 -7.19
N ILE A 222 -6.61 -9.45 -5.95
CA ILE A 222 -7.43 -10.01 -4.87
C ILE A 222 -8.10 -8.88 -4.07
N ILE A 223 -9.37 -9.08 -3.72
CA ILE A 223 -10.09 -8.28 -2.73
C ILE A 223 -10.41 -9.19 -1.54
N ILE A 224 -9.93 -8.79 -0.35
CA ILE A 224 -10.15 -9.52 0.89
C ILE A 224 -11.19 -8.79 1.74
N CYS A 225 -12.24 -9.50 2.14
CA CYS A 225 -13.29 -9.05 3.05
C CYS A 225 -13.17 -9.79 4.39
N PRO A 226 -12.27 -9.37 5.29
CA PRO A 226 -12.08 -10.05 6.56
C PRO A 226 -13.30 -9.87 7.47
N ALA A 227 -13.78 -10.97 8.07
CA ALA A 227 -14.83 -10.93 9.10
C ALA A 227 -14.30 -10.56 10.50
N TRP A 228 -13.00 -10.76 10.75
CA TRP A 228 -12.30 -10.41 11.99
C TRP A 228 -10.79 -10.25 11.74
N ASP A 229 -10.02 -10.02 12.81
CA ASP A 229 -8.61 -9.61 12.76
C ASP A 229 -7.74 -10.38 11.75
N LEU A 230 -6.99 -9.61 10.97
CA LEU A 230 -6.12 -10.06 9.88
C LEU A 230 -4.83 -10.73 10.36
N GLY A 231 -4.63 -10.91 11.68
CA GLY A 231 -3.35 -11.25 12.32
C GLY A 231 -2.52 -12.34 11.63
N SER A 232 -3.15 -13.43 11.18
CA SER A 232 -2.45 -14.54 10.50
C SER A 232 -2.15 -14.31 9.01
N ILE A 233 -2.89 -13.42 8.35
CA ILE A 233 -2.80 -13.17 6.89
C ILE A 233 -1.89 -11.95 6.59
N ARG A 234 -1.58 -11.14 7.61
CA ARG A 234 -0.80 -9.89 7.49
C ARG A 234 0.56 -10.08 6.82
N ALA A 235 1.33 -11.11 7.18
CA ALA A 235 2.64 -11.34 6.58
C ALA A 235 2.52 -11.70 5.08
N THR A 236 1.57 -12.56 4.73
CA THR A 236 1.37 -13.06 3.36
C THR A 236 0.84 -12.00 2.40
N CYS A 237 0.13 -11.00 2.91
CA CYS A 237 -0.49 -9.95 2.12
C CYS A 237 0.38 -8.70 1.89
N MET A 238 1.59 -8.64 2.46
CA MET A 238 2.50 -7.51 2.28
C MET A 238 2.94 -7.30 0.83
N SER A 239 3.48 -8.35 0.18
CA SER A 239 3.92 -8.27 -1.22
C SER A 239 2.77 -7.88 -2.17
N PRO A 240 1.57 -8.49 -2.11
CA PRO A 240 0.43 -8.08 -2.94
C PRO A 240 -0.03 -6.63 -2.74
N LEU A 241 -0.01 -6.11 -1.50
CA LEU A 241 -0.29 -4.69 -1.22
C LEU A 241 0.76 -3.78 -1.86
N GLN A 242 2.04 -4.14 -1.74
CA GLN A 242 3.16 -3.42 -2.35
C GLN A 242 3.14 -3.49 -3.89
N GLU A 243 2.56 -4.54 -4.46
CA GLU A 243 2.41 -4.70 -5.90
C GLU A 243 1.09 -4.10 -6.44
N ASN A 244 0.29 -3.45 -5.58
CA ASN A 244 -1.00 -2.85 -5.93
C ASN A 244 -2.03 -3.87 -6.49
N ARG A 245 -1.89 -5.14 -6.11
CA ARG A 245 -2.75 -6.26 -6.52
C ARG A 245 -3.74 -6.68 -5.44
N LEU A 246 -3.77 -5.97 -4.32
CA LEU A 246 -4.61 -6.32 -3.17
C LEU A 246 -5.43 -5.12 -2.72
N LEU A 247 -6.71 -5.37 -2.43
CA LEU A 247 -7.61 -4.48 -1.72
C LEU A 247 -8.16 -5.23 -0.51
N ILE A 248 -8.12 -4.64 0.68
CA ILE A 248 -8.62 -5.23 1.92
C ILE A 248 -9.70 -4.32 2.46
N LEU A 249 -10.92 -4.82 2.55
CA LEU A 249 -12.08 -4.04 2.97
C LEU A 249 -12.25 -4.07 4.49
N GLU A 250 -12.69 -2.95 5.05
CA GLU A 250 -13.11 -2.84 6.44
C GLU A 250 -14.59 -3.24 6.54
N MET A 251 -14.86 -4.40 7.14
CA MET A 251 -16.23 -4.81 7.45
C MET A 251 -16.71 -4.11 8.74
N LYS A 252 -17.96 -3.62 8.73
CA LYS A 252 -18.55 -2.87 9.86
C LYS A 252 -18.80 -3.74 11.10
N ASN A 253 -19.05 -5.04 10.93
CA ASN A 253 -19.27 -5.99 12.01
C ASN A 253 -17.97 -6.74 12.30
N ARG A 254 -17.40 -6.54 13.50
CA ARG A 254 -16.11 -7.10 13.95
C ARG A 254 -16.27 -8.13 15.07
N ASP A 255 -17.50 -8.52 15.40
CA ASP A 255 -17.78 -9.31 16.61
C ASP A 255 -17.28 -10.75 16.54
N GLY A 256 -16.62 -11.15 15.43
CA GLY A 256 -15.99 -12.46 15.27
C GLY A 256 -16.97 -13.64 15.33
N ASN A 257 -18.27 -13.36 15.20
CA ASN A 257 -19.34 -14.32 15.41
C ASN A 257 -19.91 -14.85 14.08
N LEU A 258 -20.83 -15.82 14.18
CA LEU A 258 -21.48 -16.45 13.04
C LEU A 258 -22.20 -15.42 12.14
N ALA A 259 -22.79 -14.38 12.74
CA ALA A 259 -23.47 -13.31 12.02
C ALA A 259 -22.50 -12.45 11.19
N ALA A 260 -21.29 -12.17 11.69
CA ALA A 260 -20.25 -11.47 10.93
C ALA A 260 -19.79 -12.30 9.72
N ALA A 261 -19.66 -13.62 9.88
CA ALA A 261 -19.32 -14.53 8.78
C ALA A 261 -20.43 -14.59 7.73
N GLU A 262 -21.70 -14.63 8.15
CA GLU A 262 -22.85 -14.60 7.25
C GLU A 262 -22.95 -13.28 6.48
N ALA A 263 -22.83 -12.15 7.17
CA ALA A 263 -22.85 -10.82 6.57
C ALA A 263 -21.73 -10.66 5.53
N ARG A 264 -20.53 -11.18 5.82
CA ARG A 264 -19.41 -11.22 4.86
C ARG A 264 -19.75 -12.07 3.64
N ASN A 265 -20.31 -13.26 3.83
CA ASN A 265 -20.65 -14.14 2.70
C ASN A 265 -21.71 -13.51 1.82
N ARG A 266 -22.76 -12.94 2.42
CA ARG A 266 -23.80 -12.18 1.71
C ARG A 266 -23.22 -11.01 0.94
N PHE A 267 -22.28 -10.27 1.54
CA PHE A 267 -21.56 -9.19 0.87
C PHE A 267 -20.79 -9.67 -0.37
N VAL A 268 -20.07 -10.80 -0.27
CA VAL A 268 -19.37 -11.37 -1.43
C VAL A 268 -20.35 -11.81 -2.52
N ILE A 269 -21.46 -12.46 -2.17
CA ILE A 269 -22.49 -12.89 -3.12
C ILE A 269 -23.07 -11.70 -3.89
N GLN A 270 -23.42 -10.62 -3.19
CA GLN A 270 -24.07 -9.44 -3.78
C GLN A 270 -23.13 -8.59 -4.65
N ASN A 271 -21.82 -8.64 -4.41
CA ASN A 271 -20.85 -7.78 -5.07
C ASN A 271 -19.93 -8.53 -6.03
N ALA A 272 -20.08 -9.84 -6.20
CA ALA A 272 -19.36 -10.60 -7.20
C ALA A 272 -20.18 -10.72 -8.48
N ASP A 273 -19.51 -10.63 -9.63
CA ASP A 273 -20.15 -10.80 -10.94
C ASP A 273 -20.39 -12.28 -11.24
N ARG A 274 -19.51 -13.16 -10.71
CA ARG A 274 -19.57 -14.62 -10.83
C ARG A 274 -19.16 -15.26 -9.53
N LEU A 275 -19.64 -16.47 -9.24
CA LEU A 275 -19.28 -17.21 -8.03
C LEU A 275 -18.49 -18.48 -8.32
N TYR A 276 -17.46 -18.73 -7.52
CA TYR A 276 -16.70 -19.97 -7.46
C TYR A 276 -16.85 -20.59 -6.07
N THR A 277 -17.67 -21.63 -6.01
CA THR A 277 -18.07 -22.29 -4.75
C THR A 277 -17.78 -23.79 -4.80
N PRO A 278 -16.48 -24.19 -4.79
CA PRO A 278 -16.08 -25.57 -5.08
C PRO A 278 -16.45 -26.57 -3.98
N LEU A 279 -16.68 -26.09 -2.75
CA LEU A 279 -16.95 -26.93 -1.59
C LEU A 279 -18.10 -26.33 -0.79
N ILE A 280 -19.28 -26.93 -0.91
CA ILE A 280 -20.49 -26.52 -0.19
C ILE A 280 -20.97 -27.70 0.66
N THR A 281 -21.24 -27.46 1.94
CA THR A 281 -21.90 -28.43 2.82
C THR A 281 -23.42 -28.31 2.62
N PRO A 282 -24.12 -29.37 2.19
CA PRO A 282 -25.58 -29.34 2.04
C PRO A 282 -26.28 -28.97 3.35
N GLY A 283 -27.26 -28.05 3.30
CA GLY A 283 -27.97 -27.53 4.46
C GLY A 283 -27.15 -26.57 5.34
N GLY A 284 -25.87 -26.38 5.03
CA GLY A 284 -25.00 -25.43 5.72
C GLY A 284 -25.37 -23.96 5.46
N MET A 285 -24.72 -23.03 6.17
CA MET A 285 -24.95 -21.59 6.00
C MET A 285 -24.77 -21.15 4.54
N LEU A 286 -23.67 -21.57 3.88
CA LEU A 286 -23.38 -21.13 2.52
C LEU A 286 -24.39 -21.67 1.50
N ASP A 287 -24.81 -22.93 1.64
CA ASP A 287 -25.85 -23.53 0.78
C ASP A 287 -27.17 -22.75 0.89
N ARG A 288 -27.59 -22.39 2.11
CA ARG A 288 -28.79 -21.58 2.34
C ARG A 288 -28.69 -20.20 1.70
N LEU A 289 -27.57 -19.50 1.91
CA LEU A 289 -27.36 -18.16 1.33
C LEU A 289 -27.37 -18.16 -0.20
N LEU A 290 -26.79 -19.19 -0.83
CA LEU A 290 -26.75 -19.31 -2.29
C LEU A 290 -28.14 -19.56 -2.87
N ARG A 291 -28.99 -20.36 -2.20
CA ARG A 291 -30.39 -20.57 -2.61
C ARG A 291 -31.26 -19.33 -2.46
N GLU A 292 -30.93 -18.44 -1.53
CA GLU A 292 -31.64 -17.16 -1.35
C GLU A 292 -31.31 -16.14 -2.45
N HIS A 293 -30.19 -16.29 -3.16
CA HIS A 293 -29.64 -15.28 -4.09
C HIS A 293 -29.36 -15.81 -5.52
N GLY A 294 -29.68 -17.07 -5.81
CA GLY A 294 -29.54 -17.69 -7.13
C GLY A 294 -30.88 -17.84 -7.83
#